data_AF-A0A9N8RZP9-F1
#
_entry.id   AF-A0A9N8RZP9-F1
#
_cell.length_a   1.000
_cell.length_b   1.000
_cell.length_c   1.000
_cell.angle_alpha   90.00
_cell.angle_beta   90.00
_cell.angle_gamma   90.00
#
_symmetry.space_group_name_H-M   'P 1'
#
loop_
_entity.id
_entity.type
_entity.pdbx_description
1 polymer ?
#
loop_
_entity_poly.entity_id
_entity_poly.type
_entity_poly.pdbx_seq_one_letter_code
_entity_poly.pdbx_strand_id
1 'polypeptide(L)'
;MWPDESVTTGLGIAEGIETALSLAWAYAPVWACIDAGNLKALPVLPGIESLVIGADNDPAGIDGAHACAQRWAADGVEVHMTKQTENDLNDVLKEVA
;
A
#
# COMPACT_ATOMS: atom_id res chain seq x y z
N MET A 1 -9.40 5.07 -11.98
CA MET A 1 -7.95 4.98 -12.24
C MET A 1 -7.42 6.41 -12.18
N TRP A 2 -6.34 6.68 -11.45
CA TRP A 2 -5.79 8.03 -11.26
C TRP A 2 -5.26 8.60 -12.60
N PRO A 3 -5.38 9.92 -12.86
CA PRO A 3 -4.81 10.51 -14.06
C PRO A 3 -3.28 10.56 -13.98
N ASP A 4 -2.58 10.45 -15.13
CA ASP A 4 -1.11 10.36 -15.21
C ASP A 4 -0.40 11.52 -14.49
N GLU A 5 -0.98 12.71 -14.51
CA GLU A 5 -0.48 13.90 -13.80
C GLU A 5 -0.50 13.77 -12.26
N SER A 6 -1.25 12.82 -11.72
CA SER A 6 -1.25 12.47 -10.29
C SER A 6 -0.18 11.43 -9.94
N VAL A 7 0.46 10.79 -10.92
CA VAL A 7 1.61 9.91 -10.67
C VAL A 7 2.84 10.77 -10.45
N THR A 8 3.10 11.05 -9.17
CA THR A 8 4.32 11.72 -8.71
C THR A 8 5.38 10.68 -8.38
N THR A 9 6.44 11.05 -7.65
CA THR A 9 7.44 10.09 -7.19
C THR A 9 6.94 9.22 -6.02
N GLY A 10 5.71 9.44 -5.53
CA GLY A 10 5.09 8.65 -4.47
C GLY A 10 4.03 7.66 -4.98
N LEU A 11 3.92 6.50 -4.35
CA LEU A 11 2.85 5.53 -4.61
C LEU A 11 2.35 4.87 -3.32
N GLY A 12 1.04 4.87 -3.11
CA GLY A 12 0.38 4.02 -2.12
C GLY A 12 -0.06 2.69 -2.73
N ILE A 13 0.05 1.60 -1.99
CA ILE A 13 -0.48 0.29 -2.39
C ILE A 13 -1.20 -0.39 -1.23
N ALA A 14 -2.20 -1.21 -1.52
CA ALA A 14 -2.86 -2.09 -0.56
C ALA A 14 -3.30 -3.39 -1.22
N GLU A 15 -3.62 -4.42 -0.44
CA GLU A 15 -4.18 -5.68 -0.94
C GLU A 15 -5.59 -5.45 -1.51
N GLY A 16 -6.54 -5.08 -0.64
CA GLY A 16 -7.94 -4.85 -0.98
C GLY A 16 -8.22 -3.45 -1.54
N ILE A 17 -9.33 -3.33 -2.30
CA ILE A 17 -9.79 -2.05 -2.83
C ILE A 17 -10.29 -1.12 -1.73
N GLU A 18 -10.90 -1.65 -0.67
CA GLU A 18 -11.39 -0.89 0.47
C GLU A 18 -10.24 -0.29 1.28
N THR A 19 -9.19 -1.07 1.56
CA THR A 19 -7.96 -0.58 2.20
C THR A 19 -7.27 0.47 1.33
N ALA A 20 -7.20 0.27 0.02
CA ALA A 20 -6.66 1.25 -0.93
C ALA A 20 -7.46 2.55 -0.94
N LEU A 21 -8.79 2.48 -0.96
CA LEU A 21 -9.67 3.66 -0.91
C LEU A 21 -9.54 4.38 0.42
N SER A 22 -9.35 3.67 1.52
CA SER A 22 -9.12 4.24 2.85
C SER A 22 -7.78 4.97 2.92
N LEU A 23 -6.71 4.35 2.41
CA LEU A 23 -5.40 4.99 2.29
C LEU A 23 -5.44 6.22 1.37
N ALA A 24 -6.28 6.20 0.33
CA ALA A 24 -6.43 7.30 -0.62
C ALA A 24 -6.93 8.63 0.00
N TRP A 25 -7.50 8.58 1.20
CA TRP A 25 -7.85 9.80 1.96
C TRP A 25 -6.63 10.54 2.50
N ALA A 26 -5.52 9.84 2.74
CA ALA A 26 -4.31 10.39 3.34
C ALA A 26 -3.12 10.45 2.36
N TYR A 27 -3.16 9.67 1.28
CA TYR A 27 -2.08 9.56 0.31
C TYR A 27 -2.62 9.41 -1.10
N ALA A 28 -1.93 9.94 -2.12
CA ALA A 28 -2.31 9.75 -3.51
C ALA A 28 -1.07 9.80 -4.41
N PRO A 29 -1.01 8.97 -5.47
CA PRO A 29 -2.02 8.00 -5.90
C PRO A 29 -1.94 6.70 -5.07
N VAL A 30 -3.03 5.93 -5.03
CA VAL A 30 -3.09 4.61 -4.36
C VAL A 30 -3.63 3.54 -5.29
N TRP A 31 -2.99 2.37 -5.32
CA TRP A 31 -3.39 1.20 -6.08
C TRP A 31 -3.82 0.04 -5.17
N ALA A 32 -4.78 -0.76 -5.63
CA ALA A 32 -5.12 -2.04 -5.03
C ALA A 32 -4.45 -3.16 -5.82
N CYS A 33 -3.74 -4.06 -5.13
CA CYS A 33 -3.07 -5.22 -5.71
C CYS A 33 -3.99 -6.43 -5.86
N ILE A 34 -5.24 -6.35 -5.38
CA ILE A 34 -6.30 -7.37 -5.43
C ILE A 34 -6.11 -8.51 -4.42
N ASP A 35 -4.88 -8.96 -4.19
CA ASP A 35 -4.56 -10.00 -3.21
C ASP A 35 -3.11 -9.86 -2.65
N ALA A 36 -2.84 -10.53 -1.52
CA ALA A 36 -1.53 -10.56 -0.86
C ALA A 36 -0.39 -11.08 -1.77
N GLY A 37 -0.70 -12.00 -2.68
CA GLY A 37 0.26 -12.60 -3.59
C GLY A 37 0.76 -11.60 -4.64
N ASN A 38 -0.15 -10.83 -5.22
CA ASN A 38 0.16 -9.76 -6.16
C ASN A 38 0.87 -8.60 -5.46
N LEU A 39 0.44 -8.25 -4.25
CA LEU A 39 1.13 -7.23 -3.44
C LEU A 39 2.58 -7.65 -3.19
N LYS A 40 2.80 -8.90 -2.77
CA LYS A 40 4.13 -9.50 -2.59
C LYS A 40 4.97 -9.50 -3.87
N ALA A 41 4.34 -9.69 -5.02
CA ALA A 41 4.98 -9.83 -6.33
C ALA A 41 5.18 -8.48 -7.05
N LEU A 42 4.67 -7.37 -6.51
CA LEU A 42 4.75 -6.07 -7.16
C LEU A 42 6.22 -5.69 -7.42
N PRO A 43 6.62 -5.49 -8.70
CA PRO A 43 7.97 -5.09 -9.03
C PRO A 43 8.21 -3.63 -8.65
N VAL A 44 9.48 -3.27 -8.43
CA VAL A 44 9.85 -1.86 -8.27
C VAL A 44 9.58 -1.13 -9.58
N LEU A 45 8.91 0.01 -9.48
CA LEU A 45 8.53 0.81 -10.63
C LEU A 45 9.53 1.96 -10.81
N PRO A 46 10.12 2.15 -12.00
CA PRO A 46 11.01 3.27 -12.26
C PRO A 46 10.34 4.61 -11.99
N GLY A 47 11.05 5.51 -11.31
CA GLY A 47 10.58 6.87 -11.02
C GLY A 47 9.78 7.02 -9.73
N ILE A 48 9.48 5.92 -9.03
CA ILE A 48 8.92 5.98 -7.68
C ILE A 48 10.07 6.03 -6.66
N GLU A 49 10.04 7.03 -5.80
CA GLU A 49 11.02 7.31 -4.76
C GLU A 49 10.46 7.03 -3.36
N SER A 50 9.14 6.99 -3.19
CA SER A 50 8.46 6.68 -1.93
C SER A 50 7.29 5.72 -2.13
N LEU A 51 7.22 4.67 -1.31
CA LEU A 51 6.14 3.69 -1.30
C LEU A 51 5.44 3.65 0.07
N VAL A 52 4.12 3.78 0.09
CA VAL A 52 3.30 3.58 1.29
C VAL A 52 2.47 2.30 1.13
N ILE A 53 2.60 1.35 2.05
CA ILE A 53 1.90 0.06 2.00
C ILE A 53 0.83 0.01 3.10
N GLY A 54 -0.43 -0.05 2.68
CA GLY A 54 -1.57 -0.41 3.52
C GLY A 54 -1.65 -1.94 3.64
N ALA A 55 -1.07 -2.49 4.69
CA ALA A 55 -0.99 -3.94 4.91
C ALA A 55 -2.15 -4.41 5.79
N ASP A 56 -2.96 -5.35 5.35
CA ASP A 56 -4.00 -5.96 6.19
C ASP A 56 -3.34 -6.73 7.36
N ASN A 57 -3.98 -6.75 8.53
CA ASN A 57 -3.44 -7.24 9.80
C ASN A 57 -3.68 -8.75 9.98
N ASP A 58 -3.47 -9.50 8.91
CA ASP A 58 -3.47 -10.97 8.90
C ASP A 58 -2.11 -11.50 8.42
N PRO A 59 -1.79 -12.79 8.66
CA PRO A 59 -0.48 -13.34 8.33
C PRO A 59 -0.09 -13.20 6.85
N ALA A 60 -1.02 -13.36 5.91
CA ALA A 60 -0.73 -13.27 4.49
C ALA A 60 -0.49 -11.83 4.04
N GLY A 61 -1.33 -10.89 4.51
CA GLY A 61 -1.18 -9.46 4.26
C GLY A 61 0.15 -8.91 4.80
N ILE A 62 0.49 -9.26 6.04
CA ILE A 62 1.76 -8.88 6.70
C ILE A 62 2.97 -9.45 5.94
N ASP A 63 2.98 -10.75 5.65
CA ASP A 63 4.09 -11.39 4.94
C ASP A 63 4.27 -10.82 3.53
N GLY A 64 3.17 -10.54 2.83
CA GLY A 64 3.18 -9.92 1.51
C GLY A 64 3.75 -8.51 1.55
N ALA A 65 3.28 -7.69 2.49
CA ALA A 65 3.73 -6.32 2.68
C ALA A 65 5.21 -6.24 3.04
N HIS A 66 5.70 -7.08 3.96
CA HIS A 66 7.11 -7.10 4.32
C HIS A 66 7.99 -7.53 3.15
N ALA A 67 7.59 -8.54 2.38
CA ALA A 67 8.36 -8.98 1.21
C ALA A 67 8.40 -7.91 0.11
N CYS A 68 7.29 -7.18 -0.11
CA CYS A 68 7.27 -6.04 -1.01
C CYS A 68 8.17 -4.91 -0.50
N ALA A 69 8.02 -4.53 0.77
CA ALA A 69 8.80 -3.47 1.40
C ALA A 69 10.31 -3.74 1.32
N GLN A 70 10.74 -4.97 1.61
CA GLN A 70 12.15 -5.36 1.51
C GLN A 70 12.70 -5.21 0.10
N ARG A 71 11.93 -5.60 -0.93
CA ARG A 71 12.35 -5.48 -2.33
C ARG A 71 12.53 -4.02 -2.74
N TRP A 72 11.56 -3.18 -2.40
CA TRP A 72 11.58 -1.76 -2.77
C TRP A 72 12.66 -0.99 -2.00
N ALA A 73 12.83 -1.25 -0.70
CA ALA A 73 13.89 -0.66 0.10
C ALA A 73 15.29 -1.08 -0.39
N ALA A 74 15.46 -2.32 -0.87
CA ALA A 74 16.72 -2.78 -1.46
C ALA A 74 17.10 -2.04 -2.75
N ASP A 75 16.13 -1.45 -3.45
CA ASP A 75 16.32 -0.61 -4.64
C ASP A 75 16.46 0.89 -4.30
N GLY A 76 16.50 1.23 -3.00
CA GLY A 76 16.71 2.60 -2.53
C GLY A 76 15.45 3.46 -2.42
N VAL A 77 14.26 2.86 -2.56
CA VAL A 77 12.97 3.57 -2.35
C VAL A 77 12.70 3.72 -0.85
N GLU A 78 12.24 4.89 -0.41
CA GLU A 78 11.73 5.07 0.94
C GLU A 78 10.40 4.32 1.11
N VAL A 79 10.31 3.43 2.11
CA VAL A 79 9.11 2.60 2.31
C VAL A 79 8.49 2.86 3.69
N HIS A 80 7.19 3.11 3.70
CA HIS A 80 6.37 3.20 4.91
C HIS A 80 5.29 2.12 4.89
N MET A 81 4.99 1.56 6.05
CA MET A 81 3.86 0.64 6.24
C MET A 81 2.90 1.25 7.25
N THR A 82 1.60 1.18 6.96
CA THR A 82 0.59 1.59 7.94
C THR A 82 0.57 0.62 9.10
N LYS A 83 0.21 1.15 10.28
CA LYS A 83 -0.05 0.35 11.47
C LYS A 83 -1.42 0.71 11.98
N GLN A 84 -2.38 -0.17 11.78
CA GLN A 84 -3.73 -0.05 12.30
C GLN A 84 -3.91 -0.95 13.53
N THR A 85 -4.84 -0.56 14.41
CA THR A 85 -5.25 -1.36 15.57
C THR A 85 -6.22 -2.48 15.19
N GLU A 86 -7.01 -2.27 14.15
CA GLU A 86 -8.00 -3.21 13.63
C GLU A 86 -7.44 -4.11 12.51
N ASN A 87 -8.31 -4.91 11.88
CA ASN A 87 -7.92 -5.83 10.81
C ASN A 87 -7.36 -5.08 9.59
N ASP A 88 -7.95 -3.97 9.17
CA ASP A 88 -7.43 -3.17 8.05
C ASP A 88 -7.70 -1.66 8.26
N LEU A 89 -7.21 -0.82 7.32
CA LEU A 89 -7.42 0.63 7.38
C LEU A 89 -8.89 1.04 7.25
N ASN A 90 -9.67 0.27 6.51
CA ASN A 90 -11.09 0.55 6.28
C ASN A 90 -11.92 0.30 7.53
N ASP A 91 -11.59 -0.73 8.29
CA ASP A 91 -12.22 -1.01 9.58
C ASP A 91 -11.96 0.12 10.58
N VAL A 92 -10.74 0.65 10.64
CA VAL A 92 -10.43 1.84 11.45
C VAL A 92 -11.30 3.02 11.04
N LEU A 93 -11.41 3.33 9.75
CA LEU A 93 -12.22 4.48 9.28
C LEU A 93 -13.71 4.34 9.60
N LYS A 94 -14.27 3.11 9.53
CA LYS A 94 -15.67 2.85 9.88
C LYS A 94 -15.99 3.07 11.36
N GLU A 95 -15.02 2.89 12.26
CA GLU A 95 -15.24 3.13 13.70
C GLU A 95 -15.26 4.61 14.08
N VAL A 96 -14.60 5.47 13.31
CA VAL A 96 -14.52 6.92 13.61
C VAL A 96 -15.66 7.73 12.97
N ALA A 97 -16.44 7.12 12.07
CA ALA A 97 -17.53 7.74 11.31
C ALA A 97 -18.89 7.60 12.01
#